data_AF-A0A8H3I3S6-F1
#
_entry.id   AF-A0A8H3I3S6-F1
#
_cell.length_a   1.000
_cell.length_b   1.000
_cell.length_c   1.000
_cell.angle_alpha   90.00
_cell.angle_beta   90.00
_cell.angle_gamma   90.00
#
_symmetry.space_group_name_H-M   'P 1'
#
loop_
_entity.id
_entity.type
_entity.pdbx_description
1 polymer ?
#
loop_
_entity_poly.entity_id
_entity_poly.type
_entity_poly.pdbx_seq_one_letter_code
_entity_poly.pdbx_strand_id
1 'polypeptide(L)'
;MEFLGDITGLDPSRPSLLELIAQEQLRDTLQPAIKYILAVFAQQYPRYLIRLVNRFEESYSLLMLIVERHYLKVHGASFAENFYGLKRRRTPAVETVRVNAALNEISPHEKLQPRDINRSLFFLVGIPYLRAKAHQYYEDFGGGIDPTLIESVPRSSPHQQTLVDKIKNAYKSIYPWMNLSMELWQLAHSLGYLFDKTPFYRPWLAWMGIDIRRLGSADYVLNQKGADKDAIRPTGVLPLIRYYLFHSRQQLLDSLKLLLPISIFFLKFLEWWYSPSSPARALSAPRSGPAIPPPAKLSPHPRGLSIDELPYGSCPLCHEQLQNATALPTGYAFCYRCIYNYVEENGRCPVTLIALPGFRVGLSFTCSRTTMKFGKQIQSQQIPGWGAYYLDYKALKKIISSLASSQIPSYDAVRPTDLLNFANRPVQIENTVPPESTSELSEDFSTTTLSLYPAQEHDPPGAGTIFHAHKAAFFFKLERELEKARTNYYNCT
;
A
#
# COMPACT_ATOMS: atom_id res chain seq x y z
N MET A 1 33.05 6.74 -11.17
CA MET A 1 32.67 6.83 -12.60
C MET A 1 33.37 8.02 -13.29
N GLU A 2 34.60 8.37 -12.90
CA GLU A 2 35.35 9.48 -13.51
C GLU A 2 36.20 9.04 -14.72
N PHE A 3 36.47 7.74 -14.84
CA PHE A 3 37.42 7.19 -15.82
C PHE A 3 36.97 7.20 -17.30
N LEU A 4 35.69 7.45 -17.61
CA LEU A 4 35.23 7.49 -19.01
C LEU A 4 35.28 8.90 -19.63
N GLY A 5 35.44 9.96 -18.83
CA GLY A 5 35.49 11.35 -19.33
C GLY A 5 36.85 11.74 -19.90
N ASP A 6 37.94 11.22 -19.34
CA ASP A 6 39.30 11.59 -19.75
C ASP A 6 39.72 11.00 -21.11
N ILE A 7 39.04 9.96 -21.59
CA ILE A 7 39.42 9.25 -22.83
C ILE A 7 38.86 9.94 -24.08
N THR A 8 37.80 10.76 -23.94
CA THR A 8 37.07 11.36 -25.07
C THR A 8 37.33 12.85 -25.25
N GLY A 9 38.12 13.49 -24.38
CA GLY A 9 38.37 14.94 -24.46
C GLY A 9 37.12 15.80 -24.23
N LEU A 10 36.09 15.24 -23.58
CA LEU A 10 34.84 15.94 -23.24
C LEU A 10 35.05 16.88 -22.04
N ASP A 11 34.36 18.03 -22.07
CA ASP A 11 34.29 18.98 -20.95
C ASP A 11 34.02 18.28 -19.60
N PRO A 12 34.92 18.36 -18.59
CA PRO A 12 34.76 17.66 -17.31
C PRO A 12 33.54 18.15 -16.50
N SER A 13 33.02 19.32 -16.85
CA SER A 13 31.86 19.95 -16.21
C SER A 13 30.52 19.51 -16.83
N ARG A 14 30.53 18.74 -17.92
CA ARG A 14 29.32 18.23 -18.56
C ARG A 14 28.82 16.96 -17.85
N PRO A 15 27.55 16.89 -17.44
CA PRO A 15 27.03 15.74 -16.73
C PRO A 15 26.71 14.57 -17.67
N SER A 16 26.79 13.36 -17.14
CA SER A 16 26.38 12.16 -17.88
C SER A 16 24.86 12.14 -18.08
N LEU A 17 24.39 11.52 -19.16
CA LEU A 17 22.94 11.36 -19.39
C LEU A 17 22.27 10.55 -18.26
N LEU A 18 22.99 9.59 -17.68
CA LEU A 18 22.51 8.81 -16.53
C LEU A 18 22.34 9.67 -15.27
N GLU A 19 23.24 10.63 -15.01
CA GLU A 19 23.06 11.60 -13.91
C GLU A 19 21.80 12.45 -14.10
N LEU A 20 21.57 12.92 -15.33
CA LEU A 20 20.40 13.73 -15.67
C LEU A 20 19.08 12.94 -15.54
N ILE A 21 19.09 11.67 -15.93
CA ILE A 21 17.92 10.77 -15.76
C ILE A 21 17.69 10.43 -14.29
N ALA A 22 18.75 10.15 -13.52
CA ALA A 22 18.64 9.83 -12.10
C ALA A 22 18.01 10.98 -11.31
N GLN A 23 18.42 12.22 -11.60
CA GLN A 23 17.80 13.43 -11.07
C GLN A 23 16.31 13.52 -11.36
N GLU A 24 15.90 13.21 -12.59
CA GLU A 24 14.50 13.28 -13.01
C GLU A 24 13.65 12.21 -12.31
N GLN A 25 14.18 11.01 -12.17
CA GLN A 25 13.51 9.92 -11.44
C GLN A 25 13.25 10.29 -9.97
N LEU A 26 14.18 10.99 -9.31
CA LEU A 26 13.96 11.47 -7.94
C LEU A 26 12.76 12.42 -7.87
N ARG A 27 12.63 13.35 -8.82
CA ARG A 27 11.51 14.29 -8.86
C ARG A 27 10.18 13.57 -9.10
N ASP A 28 10.15 12.63 -10.04
CA ASP A 28 8.92 11.95 -10.45
C ASP A 28 8.44 10.96 -9.38
N THR A 29 9.34 10.43 -8.55
CA THR A 29 8.99 9.55 -7.41
C THR A 29 8.47 10.29 -6.17
N LEU A 30 8.73 11.60 -6.03
CA LEU A 30 8.24 12.38 -4.89
C LEU A 30 6.72 12.51 -4.87
N GLN A 31 6.09 12.70 -6.04
CA GLN A 31 4.64 12.88 -6.13
C GLN A 31 3.86 11.69 -5.56
N PRO A 32 4.07 10.43 -5.99
CA PRO A 32 3.36 9.28 -5.43
C PRO A 32 3.73 9.03 -3.96
N ALA A 33 4.98 9.29 -3.55
CA ALA A 33 5.40 9.13 -2.16
C ALA A 33 4.66 10.08 -1.22
N ILE A 34 4.59 11.37 -1.55
CA ILE A 34 3.86 12.36 -0.75
C ILE A 34 2.36 12.06 -0.76
N LYS A 35 1.80 11.61 -1.90
CA LYS A 35 0.41 11.18 -1.99
C LYS A 35 0.09 10.04 -1.03
N TYR A 36 0.96 9.02 -0.99
CA TYR A 36 0.81 7.87 -0.10
C TYR A 36 0.90 8.28 1.36
N ILE A 37 1.93 9.05 1.74
CA ILE A 37 2.10 9.55 3.11
C ILE A 37 0.87 10.35 3.54
N LEU A 38 0.38 11.24 2.67
CA LEU A 38 -0.79 12.04 2.96
C LEU A 38 -2.06 11.18 3.08
N ALA A 39 -2.22 10.14 2.27
CA ALA A 39 -3.33 9.20 2.38
C ALA A 39 -3.32 8.43 3.70
N VAL A 40 -2.13 8.00 4.17
CA VAL A 40 -1.97 7.34 5.48
C VAL A 40 -2.32 8.30 6.62
N PHE A 41 -1.81 9.53 6.59
CA PHE A 41 -2.16 10.52 7.62
C PHE A 41 -3.65 10.93 7.57
N ALA A 42 -4.27 10.92 6.40
CA ALA A 42 -5.69 11.20 6.25
C ALA A 42 -6.58 10.16 6.96
N GLN A 43 -6.12 8.92 7.10
CA GLN A 43 -6.81 7.90 7.90
C GLN A 43 -6.81 8.25 9.40
N GLN A 44 -5.73 8.87 9.89
CA GLN A 44 -5.59 9.26 11.29
C GLN A 44 -6.32 10.58 11.62
N TYR A 45 -6.34 11.55 10.69
CA TYR A 45 -6.92 12.88 10.90
C TYR A 45 -7.85 13.29 9.74
N PRO A 46 -9.02 12.64 9.57
CA PRO A 46 -9.86 12.80 8.37
C PRO A 46 -10.42 14.23 8.20
N ARG A 47 -10.67 14.96 9.30
CA ARG A 47 -11.34 16.27 9.24
C ARG A 47 -10.53 17.36 8.54
N TYR A 48 -9.20 17.34 8.66
CA TYR A 48 -8.32 18.36 8.08
C TYR A 48 -7.69 17.90 6.76
N LEU A 49 -7.23 16.64 6.69
CA LEU A 49 -6.42 16.15 5.57
C LEU A 49 -7.24 15.76 4.34
N ILE A 50 -8.55 15.48 4.47
CA ILE A 50 -9.37 15.08 3.33
C ILE A 50 -9.47 16.16 2.26
N ARG A 51 -9.47 17.44 2.66
CA ARG A 51 -9.48 18.56 1.71
C ARG A 51 -8.18 18.62 0.91
N LEU A 52 -7.06 18.36 1.59
CA LEU A 52 -5.74 18.36 0.99
C LEU A 52 -5.56 17.17 0.03
N VAL A 53 -6.01 15.98 0.42
CA VAL A 53 -6.00 14.78 -0.43
C VAL A 53 -6.87 14.96 -1.68
N ASN A 54 -8.08 15.53 -1.53
CA ASN A 54 -8.98 15.76 -2.67
C ASN A 54 -8.42 16.78 -3.68
N ARG A 55 -7.58 17.73 -3.22
CA ARG A 55 -6.88 18.71 -4.06
C ARG A 55 -5.38 18.47 -4.08
N PHE A 56 -4.98 17.19 -4.11
CA PHE A 56 -3.58 16.78 -3.99
C PHE A 56 -2.68 17.49 -5.02
N GLU A 57 -3.07 17.49 -6.31
CA GLU A 57 -2.27 18.11 -7.38
C GLU A 57 -2.04 19.62 -7.17
N GLU A 58 -3.04 20.35 -6.68
CA GLU A 58 -2.93 21.78 -6.38
C GLU A 58 -2.01 22.00 -5.18
N SER A 59 -2.14 21.18 -4.14
CA SER A 59 -1.29 21.29 -2.96
C SER A 59 0.17 20.90 -3.23
N TYR A 60 0.40 19.85 -4.02
CA TYR A 60 1.73 19.39 -4.41
C TYR A 60 2.43 20.39 -5.31
N SER A 61 1.74 20.92 -6.32
CA SER A 61 2.31 21.97 -7.19
C SER A 61 2.64 23.25 -6.42
N LEU A 62 1.80 23.66 -5.45
CA LEU A 62 2.10 24.79 -4.58
C LEU A 62 3.34 24.51 -3.71
N LEU A 63 3.41 23.34 -3.08
CA LEU A 63 4.56 22.92 -2.28
C LEU A 63 5.84 22.93 -3.11
N MET A 64 5.84 22.27 -4.27
CA MET A 64 6.99 22.23 -5.17
C MET A 64 7.35 23.60 -5.73
N LEU A 65 6.38 24.49 -5.97
CA LEU A 65 6.65 25.88 -6.35
C LEU A 65 7.46 26.61 -5.27
N ILE A 66 7.13 26.43 -4.00
CA ILE A 66 7.87 27.04 -2.88
C ILE A 66 9.30 26.47 -2.81
N VAL A 67 9.42 25.14 -2.86
CA VAL A 67 10.72 24.45 -2.77
C VAL A 67 11.61 24.86 -3.95
N GLU A 68 11.14 24.68 -5.18
CA GLU A 68 11.92 24.99 -6.39
C GLU A 68 12.29 26.47 -6.48
N ARG A 69 11.40 27.38 -6.06
CA ARG A 69 11.68 28.82 -6.08
C ARG A 69 12.76 29.20 -5.08
N HIS A 70 12.86 28.51 -3.94
CA HIS A 70 13.94 28.69 -2.99
C HIS A 70 15.26 28.19 -3.58
N TYR A 71 15.29 26.94 -4.04
CA TYR A 71 16.50 26.32 -4.58
C TYR A 71 17.05 27.05 -5.82
N LEU A 72 16.19 27.48 -6.76
CA LEU A 72 16.62 28.23 -7.94
C LEU A 72 17.18 29.62 -7.60
N LYS A 73 16.72 30.26 -6.52
CA LYS A 73 17.20 31.58 -6.10
C LYS A 73 18.51 31.51 -5.32
N VAL A 74 18.64 30.53 -4.43
CA VAL A 74 19.80 30.40 -3.54
C VAL A 74 20.95 29.66 -4.25
N HIS A 75 20.65 28.52 -4.87
CA HIS A 75 21.67 27.64 -5.46
C HIS A 75 21.78 27.75 -6.98
N GLY A 76 20.82 28.40 -7.66
CA GLY A 76 20.81 28.43 -9.13
C GLY A 76 20.56 27.05 -9.76
N ALA A 77 19.89 26.16 -9.03
CA ALA A 77 19.63 24.79 -9.41
C ALA A 77 18.22 24.40 -8.94
N SER A 78 17.58 23.43 -9.61
CA SER A 78 16.38 22.79 -9.07
C SER A 78 16.69 21.98 -7.81
N PHE A 79 15.66 21.62 -7.04
CA PHE A 79 15.84 20.78 -5.86
C PHE A 79 16.58 19.47 -6.20
N ALA A 80 16.11 18.78 -7.24
CA ALA A 80 16.72 17.52 -7.67
C ALA A 80 18.13 17.73 -8.24
N GLU A 81 18.36 18.81 -9.01
CA GLU A 81 19.69 19.13 -9.54
C GLU A 81 20.70 19.36 -8.42
N ASN A 82 20.35 20.16 -7.43
CA ASN A 82 21.22 20.43 -6.30
C ASN A 82 21.49 19.16 -5.47
N PHE A 83 20.53 18.24 -5.39
CA PHE A 83 20.72 16.94 -4.73
C PHE A 83 21.85 16.13 -5.40
N TYR A 84 21.88 16.10 -6.73
CA TYR A 84 22.91 15.41 -7.53
C TYR A 84 24.17 16.25 -7.80
N GLY A 85 24.28 17.45 -7.23
CA GLY A 85 25.46 18.31 -7.43
C GLY A 85 25.53 18.95 -8.82
N LEU A 86 24.37 19.25 -9.40
CA LEU A 86 24.19 19.89 -10.71
C LEU A 86 23.68 21.33 -10.54
N LYS A 87 24.06 22.21 -11.47
CA LYS A 87 23.67 23.62 -11.53
C LYS A 87 23.15 24.00 -12.90
N ARG A 88 22.22 24.96 -12.95
CA ARG A 88 21.77 25.59 -14.19
C ARG A 88 22.60 26.85 -14.46
N ARG A 89 22.94 27.06 -15.72
CA ARG A 89 23.57 28.29 -16.17
C ARG A 89 23.05 28.68 -17.53
N ARG A 90 23.22 29.94 -17.90
CA ARG A 90 22.92 30.42 -19.25
C ARG A 90 24.02 29.96 -20.20
N THR A 91 23.65 29.43 -21.35
CA THR A 91 24.64 29.09 -22.38
C THR A 91 25.29 30.37 -22.91
N PRO A 92 26.63 30.53 -22.81
CA PRO A 92 27.30 31.68 -23.39
C PRO A 92 27.23 31.60 -24.93
N ALA A 93 27.15 32.75 -25.60
CA ALA A 93 27.11 32.82 -27.06
C ALA A 93 28.42 32.34 -27.72
N VAL A 94 29.53 32.34 -26.98
CA VAL A 94 30.84 31.82 -27.39
C VAL A 94 31.35 30.91 -26.27
N GLU A 95 31.72 29.68 -26.62
CA GLU A 95 32.14 28.68 -25.64
C GLU A 95 33.62 28.86 -25.27
N THR A 96 33.90 29.51 -24.13
CA THR A 96 35.27 29.79 -23.66
C THR A 96 35.72 28.81 -22.59
N VAL A 97 35.68 27.51 -22.89
CA VAL A 97 36.02 26.42 -21.95
C VAL A 97 37.40 26.63 -21.30
N ARG A 98 38.41 26.97 -22.10
CA ARG A 98 39.80 27.13 -21.65
C ARG A 98 40.02 28.37 -20.78
N VAL A 99 39.27 29.44 -21.05
CA VAL A 99 39.36 30.70 -20.29
C VAL A 99 38.66 30.54 -18.94
N ASN A 100 37.50 29.86 -18.92
CA ASN A 100 36.76 29.60 -17.69
C ASN A 100 37.49 28.62 -16.76
N ALA A 101 38.19 27.61 -17.33
CA ALA A 101 39.06 26.72 -16.56
C ALA A 101 40.30 27.44 -15.99
N ALA A 102 40.80 28.47 -16.69
CA ALA A 102 41.97 29.24 -16.24
C ALA A 102 41.61 30.30 -15.19
N LEU A 103 40.42 30.92 -15.28
CA LEU A 103 40.05 32.04 -14.40
C LEU A 103 39.44 31.60 -13.07
N ASN A 104 38.89 30.38 -12.94
CA ASN A 104 38.17 29.91 -11.74
C ASN A 104 37.11 30.92 -11.19
N GLU A 105 36.73 31.91 -11.99
CA GLU A 105 35.81 32.97 -11.66
C GLU A 105 34.58 32.84 -12.54
N ILE A 106 33.41 32.84 -11.90
CA ILE A 106 32.13 32.73 -12.59
C ILE A 106 31.86 34.06 -13.30
N SER A 107 31.80 34.02 -14.63
CA SER A 107 31.40 35.19 -15.40
C SER A 107 29.97 35.61 -15.00
N PRO A 108 29.70 36.91 -14.76
CA PRO A 108 28.38 37.38 -14.31
C PRO A 108 27.27 37.06 -15.33
N HIS A 109 27.62 36.85 -16.60
CA HIS A 109 26.72 36.45 -17.67
C HIS A 109 26.24 35.00 -17.58
N GLU A 110 26.89 34.14 -16.78
CA GLU A 110 26.48 32.74 -16.58
C GLU A 110 25.36 32.58 -15.54
N LYS A 111 25.18 33.58 -14.67
CA LYS A 111 24.19 33.55 -13.59
C LYS A 111 22.75 33.65 -14.11
N LEU A 112 21.85 32.84 -13.55
CA LEU A 112 20.42 32.88 -13.87
C LEU A 112 19.80 34.24 -13.54
N GLN A 113 19.10 34.82 -14.51
CA GLN A 113 18.30 36.03 -14.31
C GLN A 113 16.92 35.66 -13.72
N PRO A 114 16.25 36.57 -13.00
CA PRO A 114 14.87 36.37 -12.52
C PRO A 114 13.87 35.93 -13.59
N ARG A 115 14.02 36.37 -14.84
CA ARG A 115 13.16 35.93 -15.96
C ARG A 115 13.30 34.43 -16.23
N ASP A 116 14.53 33.94 -16.16
CA ASP A 116 14.83 32.52 -16.38
C ASP A 116 14.44 31.68 -15.18
N ILE A 117 14.53 32.23 -13.97
CA ILE A 117 14.00 31.59 -12.76
C ILE A 117 12.49 31.38 -12.90
N ASN A 118 11.74 32.38 -13.38
CA ASN A 118 10.30 32.24 -13.57
C ASN A 118 9.94 31.28 -14.71
N ARG A 119 10.69 31.31 -15.83
CA ARG A 119 10.51 30.34 -16.93
C ARG A 119 10.80 28.92 -16.46
N SER A 120 11.93 28.73 -15.79
CA SER A 120 12.30 27.42 -15.25
C SER A 120 11.29 26.90 -14.24
N LEU A 121 10.73 27.74 -13.37
CA LEU A 121 9.64 27.36 -12.47
C LEU A 121 8.39 26.89 -13.24
N PHE A 122 8.04 27.58 -14.33
CA PHE A 122 6.92 27.16 -15.17
C PHE A 122 7.15 25.77 -15.79
N PHE A 123 8.36 25.50 -16.29
CA PHE A 123 8.68 24.17 -16.86
C PHE A 123 8.82 23.08 -15.79
N LEU A 124 9.35 23.39 -14.61
CA LEU A 124 9.55 22.44 -13.52
C LEU A 124 8.27 22.06 -12.77
N VAL A 125 7.33 22.99 -12.62
CA VAL A 125 6.13 22.80 -11.80
C VAL A 125 4.85 22.97 -12.61
N GLY A 126 4.79 23.98 -13.46
CA GLY A 126 3.61 24.29 -14.26
C GLY A 126 3.29 23.23 -15.31
N ILE A 127 4.27 22.84 -16.13
CA ILE A 127 4.08 21.79 -17.15
C ILE A 127 3.69 20.43 -16.55
N PRO A 128 4.39 19.87 -15.54
CA PRO A 128 3.99 18.59 -14.97
C PRO A 128 2.60 18.67 -14.33
N TYR A 129 2.23 19.80 -13.71
CA TYR A 129 0.86 20.01 -13.21
C TYR A 129 -0.17 19.99 -14.34
N LEU A 130 0.06 20.73 -15.42
CA LEU A 130 -0.84 20.76 -16.58
C LEU A 130 -0.96 19.37 -17.22
N ARG A 131 0.15 18.65 -17.33
CA ARG A 131 0.18 17.28 -17.84
C ARG A 131 -0.60 16.32 -16.95
N ALA A 132 -0.41 16.38 -15.64
CA ALA A 132 -1.15 15.57 -14.67
C ALA A 132 -2.66 15.86 -14.75
N LYS A 133 -3.05 17.13 -14.86
CA LYS A 133 -4.45 17.52 -15.04
C LYS A 133 -5.03 17.04 -16.37
N ALA A 134 -4.28 17.17 -17.46
CA ALA A 134 -4.70 16.67 -18.76
C ALA A 134 -4.92 15.14 -18.74
N HIS A 135 -4.05 14.40 -18.05
CA HIS A 135 -4.21 12.97 -17.85
C HIS A 135 -5.45 12.62 -17.03
N GLN A 136 -5.69 13.32 -15.92
CA GLN A 136 -6.90 13.13 -15.11
C GLN A 136 -8.18 13.37 -15.92
N TYR A 137 -8.23 14.45 -16.71
CA TYR A 137 -9.39 14.69 -17.59
C TYR A 137 -9.58 13.60 -18.64
N TYR A 138 -8.49 13.02 -19.14
CA TYR A 138 -8.56 11.90 -20.08
C TYR A 138 -9.15 10.64 -19.42
N GLU A 139 -8.76 10.35 -18.18
CA GLU A 139 -9.34 9.26 -17.38
C GLU A 139 -10.82 9.52 -17.04
N ASP A 140 -11.15 10.73 -16.56
CA ASP A 140 -12.52 11.13 -16.19
C ASP A 140 -13.51 11.03 -17.36
N PHE A 141 -13.06 11.35 -18.58
CA PHE A 141 -13.90 11.22 -19.77
C PHE A 141 -14.04 9.78 -20.26
N GLY A 142 -13.38 8.80 -19.66
CA GLY A 142 -13.40 7.40 -20.11
C GLY A 142 -12.55 7.19 -21.36
N GLY A 143 -11.33 7.75 -21.38
CA GLY A 143 -10.28 7.38 -22.33
C GLY A 143 -9.44 6.18 -21.87
N GLY A 144 -9.67 5.69 -20.65
CA GLY A 144 -9.09 4.44 -20.15
C GLY A 144 -9.74 3.20 -20.77
N ILE A 145 -9.38 2.02 -20.25
CA ILE A 145 -10.02 0.77 -20.64
C ILE A 145 -11.49 0.87 -20.23
N ASP A 146 -12.41 0.91 -21.20
CA ASP A 146 -13.84 1.02 -20.94
C ASP A 146 -14.28 -0.14 -20.01
N PRO A 147 -14.86 0.13 -18.82
CA PRO A 147 -15.39 -0.94 -17.97
C PRO A 147 -16.53 -1.70 -18.67
N THR A 148 -17.15 -1.10 -19.69
CA THR A 148 -18.15 -1.75 -20.56
C THR A 148 -17.55 -2.76 -21.55
N LEU A 149 -16.23 -2.84 -21.70
CA LEU A 149 -15.57 -3.95 -22.40
C LEU A 149 -15.35 -5.15 -21.48
N ILE A 150 -15.37 -4.95 -20.16
CA ILE A 150 -15.26 -5.99 -19.13
C ILE A 150 -16.67 -6.50 -18.74
N GLU A 151 -17.67 -5.63 -18.81
CA GLU A 151 -19.06 -5.95 -18.50
C GLU A 151 -19.89 -5.93 -19.80
N SER A 152 -20.27 -7.12 -20.31
CA SER A 152 -20.96 -7.38 -21.57
C SER A 152 -22.42 -6.88 -21.63
N VAL A 153 -22.71 -5.72 -21.04
CA VAL A 153 -24.06 -5.12 -21.01
C VAL A 153 -24.09 -3.90 -21.92
N PRO A 154 -24.61 -4.02 -23.16
CA PRO A 154 -24.78 -2.88 -24.05
C PRO A 154 -25.96 -2.04 -23.56
N ARG A 155 -25.71 -0.99 -22.78
CA ARG A 155 -26.70 0.08 -22.56
C ARG A 155 -26.55 1.14 -23.63
N SER A 156 -27.06 0.85 -24.82
CA SER A 156 -27.29 1.83 -25.88
C SER A 156 -28.47 2.73 -25.48
N SER A 157 -28.18 3.82 -24.77
CA SER A 157 -29.13 4.94 -24.70
C SER A 157 -28.91 5.86 -25.93
N PRO A 158 -29.97 6.30 -26.62
CA PRO A 158 -29.86 7.22 -27.73
C PRO A 158 -29.51 8.62 -27.19
N HIS A 159 -28.23 8.87 -26.95
CA HIS A 159 -27.76 10.14 -26.43
C HIS A 159 -27.66 11.17 -27.56
N GLN A 160 -28.51 12.19 -27.50
CA GLN A 160 -28.50 13.33 -28.40
C GLN A 160 -27.13 14.03 -28.28
N GLN A 161 -26.29 13.92 -29.31
CA GLN A 161 -24.90 14.37 -29.25
C GLN A 161 -24.82 15.88 -29.04
N THR A 162 -24.42 16.31 -27.84
CA THR A 162 -24.17 17.72 -27.57
C THR A 162 -22.80 18.13 -28.12
N LEU A 163 -22.58 19.42 -28.38
CA LEU A 163 -21.25 19.93 -28.79
C LEU A 163 -20.16 19.56 -27.76
N VAL A 164 -20.54 19.45 -26.49
CA VAL A 164 -19.65 19.01 -25.40
C VAL A 164 -19.18 17.58 -25.61
N ASP A 165 -20.05 16.67 -26.09
CA ASP A 165 -19.69 15.28 -26.34
C ASP A 165 -18.77 15.14 -27.55
N LYS A 166 -18.94 16.00 -28.57
CA LYS A 166 -18.01 16.07 -29.70
C LYS A 166 -16.62 16.53 -29.26
N ILE A 167 -16.54 17.55 -28.41
CA ILE A 167 -15.26 18.05 -27.86
C ILE A 167 -14.61 16.97 -26.98
N LYS A 168 -15.38 16.27 -26.13
CA LYS A 168 -14.87 15.16 -25.32
C LYS A 168 -14.32 14.03 -26.19
N ASN A 169 -15.03 13.63 -27.24
CA ASN A 169 -14.59 12.58 -28.15
C ASN A 169 -13.34 13.00 -28.95
N ALA A 170 -13.26 14.26 -29.38
CA ALA A 170 -12.06 14.81 -29.99
C ALA A 170 -10.87 14.79 -29.02
N TYR A 171 -11.08 15.20 -27.76
CA TYR A 171 -10.04 15.16 -26.73
C TYR A 171 -9.53 13.74 -26.46
N LYS A 172 -10.42 12.73 -26.39
CA LYS A 172 -10.04 11.32 -26.26
C LYS A 172 -9.14 10.85 -27.40
N SER A 173 -9.40 11.29 -28.63
CA SER A 173 -8.58 10.90 -29.78
C SER A 173 -7.25 11.67 -29.83
N ILE A 174 -7.25 12.96 -29.50
CA ILE A 174 -6.08 13.85 -29.65
C ILE A 174 -5.05 13.63 -28.53
N TYR A 175 -5.49 13.42 -27.29
CA TYR A 175 -4.59 13.36 -26.12
C TYR A 175 -3.49 12.28 -26.23
N PRO A 176 -3.77 11.01 -26.63
CA PRO A 176 -2.75 9.98 -26.77
C PRO A 176 -1.67 10.35 -27.80
N TRP A 177 -2.08 10.93 -28.94
CA TRP A 177 -1.15 11.39 -29.97
C TRP A 177 -0.31 12.56 -29.50
N MET A 178 -0.91 13.55 -28.83
CA MET A 178 -0.17 14.65 -28.21
C MET A 178 0.88 14.15 -27.20
N ASN A 179 0.48 13.23 -26.31
CA ASN A 179 1.39 12.67 -25.31
C ASN A 179 2.53 11.88 -25.96
N LEU A 180 2.22 11.06 -26.98
CA LEU A 180 3.22 10.33 -27.75
C LEU A 180 4.20 11.27 -28.46
N SER A 181 3.70 12.32 -29.13
CA SER A 181 4.56 13.32 -29.76
C SER A 181 5.45 14.05 -28.76
N MET A 182 4.93 14.39 -27.58
CA MET A 182 5.71 15.05 -26.52
C MET A 182 6.83 14.13 -25.98
N GLU A 183 6.56 12.84 -25.78
CA GLU A 183 7.57 11.87 -25.36
C GLU A 183 8.61 11.60 -26.45
N LEU A 184 8.18 11.47 -27.69
CA LEU A 184 9.09 11.27 -28.82
C LEU A 184 10.00 12.50 -29.02
N TRP A 185 9.46 13.70 -28.86
CA TRP A 185 10.24 14.94 -28.89
C TRP A 185 11.28 15.00 -27.77
N GLN A 186 10.90 14.58 -26.56
CA GLN A 186 11.82 14.47 -25.42
C GLN A 186 12.94 13.45 -25.68
N LEU A 187 12.58 12.28 -26.22
CA LEU A 187 13.53 11.22 -26.56
C LEU A 187 14.52 11.72 -27.63
N ALA A 188 14.05 12.39 -28.68
CA ALA A 188 14.90 12.94 -29.73
C ALA A 188 15.98 13.89 -29.16
N HIS A 189 15.62 14.76 -28.22
CA HIS A 189 16.60 15.63 -27.54
C HIS A 189 17.58 14.85 -26.65
N SER A 190 17.12 13.84 -25.90
CA SER A 190 18.02 13.00 -25.11
C SER A 190 19.03 12.25 -25.98
N LEU A 191 18.62 11.79 -27.17
CA LEU A 191 19.48 11.12 -28.12
C LEU A 191 20.45 12.12 -28.77
N GLY A 192 19.99 13.32 -29.11
CA GLY A 192 20.83 14.41 -29.59
C GLY A 192 21.91 14.84 -28.58
N TYR A 193 21.58 14.84 -27.29
CA TYR A 193 22.53 15.06 -26.21
C TYR A 193 23.54 13.92 -26.07
N LEU A 194 23.12 12.67 -26.24
CA LEU A 194 24.00 11.50 -26.18
C LEU A 194 25.07 11.51 -27.30
N PHE A 195 24.71 12.00 -28.49
CA PHE A 195 25.61 12.12 -29.64
C PHE A 195 26.34 13.47 -29.73
N ASP A 196 26.34 14.27 -28.65
CA ASP A 196 27.02 15.57 -28.59
C ASP A 196 26.60 16.60 -29.66
N LYS A 197 25.43 16.41 -30.29
CA LYS A 197 24.89 17.36 -31.27
C LYS A 197 24.26 18.58 -30.63
N THR A 198 23.72 18.42 -29.42
CA THR A 198 23.04 19.48 -28.68
C THR A 198 23.52 19.53 -27.23
N PRO A 199 23.81 20.70 -26.65
CA PRO A 199 24.17 20.82 -25.23
C PRO A 199 22.98 20.64 -24.28
N PHE A 200 21.77 20.50 -24.80
CA PHE A 200 20.52 20.41 -24.03
C PHE A 200 19.91 19.01 -24.10
N TYR A 201 19.71 18.36 -22.95
CA TYR A 201 19.09 17.02 -22.89
C TYR A 201 17.56 17.04 -22.99
N ARG A 202 16.92 18.19 -22.70
CA ARG A 202 15.47 18.38 -22.77
C ARG A 202 15.13 19.56 -23.67
N PRO A 203 13.97 19.53 -24.33
CA PRO A 203 13.56 20.55 -25.27
C PRO A 203 13.30 21.92 -24.63
N TRP A 204 12.72 21.94 -23.43
CA TRP A 204 12.45 23.19 -22.72
C TRP A 204 13.72 23.91 -22.28
N LEU A 205 14.79 23.16 -22.00
CA LEU A 205 16.10 23.75 -21.69
C LEU A 205 16.70 24.44 -22.92
N ALA A 206 16.54 23.83 -24.09
CA ALA A 206 16.94 24.45 -25.36
C ALA A 206 16.16 25.74 -25.63
N TRP A 207 14.83 25.75 -25.39
CA TRP A 207 14.01 26.95 -25.54
C TRP A 207 14.37 28.08 -24.57
N MET A 208 14.83 27.74 -23.36
CA MET A 208 15.28 28.73 -22.38
C MET A 208 16.73 29.18 -22.58
N GLY A 209 17.54 28.45 -23.34
CA GLY A 209 18.98 28.70 -23.46
C GLY A 209 19.75 28.43 -22.16
N ILE A 210 19.35 27.38 -21.42
CA ILE A 210 19.93 27.02 -20.12
C ILE A 210 20.54 25.63 -20.23
N ASP A 211 21.84 25.49 -19.99
CA ASP A 211 22.51 24.20 -19.86
C ASP A 211 22.71 23.80 -18.39
N ILE A 212 22.81 22.50 -18.15
CA ILE A 212 23.06 21.92 -16.83
C ILE A 212 24.52 21.48 -16.78
N ARG A 213 25.24 21.88 -15.74
CA ARG A 213 26.65 21.49 -15.51
C ARG A 213 26.85 21.01 -14.08
N ARG A 214 27.90 20.22 -13.85
CA ARG A 214 28.33 19.83 -12.50
C ARG A 214 28.83 21.05 -11.72
N LEU A 215 28.57 21.10 -10.41
CA LEU A 215 29.16 22.12 -9.55
C LEU A 215 30.69 21.92 -9.48
N GLY A 216 31.44 22.99 -9.74
CA GLY A 216 32.90 23.02 -9.58
C GLY A 216 33.30 23.43 -8.16
N SER A 217 34.59 23.28 -7.84
CA SER A 217 35.17 23.71 -6.55
C SER A 217 34.92 25.18 -6.24
N ALA A 218 35.00 26.06 -7.24
CA ALA A 218 34.71 27.49 -7.12
C ALA A 218 33.27 27.77 -6.65
N ASP A 219 32.30 26.96 -7.07
CA ASP A 219 30.89 27.12 -6.68
C ASP A 219 30.67 26.79 -5.19
N TYR A 220 31.37 25.78 -4.67
CA TYR A 220 31.31 25.43 -3.24
C TYR A 220 31.87 26.55 -2.36
N VAL A 221 32.96 27.18 -2.79
CA VAL A 221 33.57 28.30 -2.07
C VAL A 221 32.64 29.52 -2.05
N LEU A 222 31.95 29.81 -3.16
CA LEU A 222 30.99 30.91 -3.22
C LEU A 222 29.76 30.66 -2.34
N ASN A 223 29.24 29.42 -2.32
CA ASN A 223 28.13 29.05 -1.44
C ASN A 223 28.51 29.17 0.05
N GLN A 224 29.73 28.76 0.42
CA GLN A 224 30.24 28.94 1.80
C GLN A 224 30.36 30.42 2.18
N LYS A 225 30.90 31.26 1.28
CA LYS A 225 30.99 32.71 1.51
C LYS A 225 29.62 33.40 1.59
N GLY A 226 28.60 32.86 0.92
CA GLY A 226 27.22 33.34 1.01
C GLY A 226 26.60 33.05 2.38
N ALA A 227 26.75 31.82 2.87
CA ALA A 227 26.25 31.41 4.19
C ALA A 227 26.86 32.24 5.35
N ASP A 228 28.14 32.62 5.22
CA ASP A 228 28.83 33.43 6.24
C ASP A 228 28.33 34.89 6.26
N LYS A 229 27.89 35.43 5.11
CA LYS A 229 27.32 36.79 5.01
C LYS A 229 25.92 36.90 5.62
N ASP A 230 25.15 35.80 5.65
CA ASP A 230 23.80 35.78 6.22
C ASP A 230 23.80 35.72 7.76
N ALA A 231 24.97 35.59 8.41
CA ALA A 231 25.12 35.55 9.86
C ALA A 231 24.98 36.93 10.56
N ILE A 232 24.73 38.01 9.82
CA ILE A 232 24.54 39.36 10.38
C ILE A 232 23.20 39.40 11.14
N ARG A 233 23.30 39.42 12.48
CA ARG A 233 22.14 39.39 13.38
C ARG A 233 21.31 40.68 13.29
N PRO A 234 19.98 40.61 13.14
CA PRO A 234 19.13 41.79 13.19
C PRO A 234 18.99 42.32 14.63
N THR A 235 19.10 43.64 14.81
CA THR A 235 18.82 44.32 16.07
C THR A 235 17.31 44.57 16.24
N GLY A 236 16.70 43.99 17.28
CA GLY A 236 15.30 44.22 17.68
C GLY A 236 14.41 42.96 17.70
N VAL A 237 13.40 42.92 18.57
CA VAL A 237 12.57 41.71 18.81
C VAL A 237 11.69 41.28 17.62
N LEU A 238 11.02 42.21 16.95
CA LEU A 238 10.20 41.92 15.76
C LEU A 238 11.02 41.43 14.55
N PRO A 239 12.13 42.10 14.16
CA PRO A 239 12.98 41.60 13.09
C PRO A 239 13.71 40.31 13.50
N LEU A 240 13.97 40.07 14.79
CA LEU A 240 14.49 38.78 15.30
C LEU A 240 13.47 37.65 15.11
N ILE A 241 12.21 37.83 15.51
CA ILE A 241 11.14 36.81 15.31
C ILE A 241 10.95 36.52 13.82
N ARG A 242 10.88 37.56 12.99
CA ARG A 242 10.77 37.42 11.54
C ARG A 242 11.99 36.72 10.95
N TYR A 243 13.18 37.10 11.38
CA TYR A 243 14.43 36.47 10.96
C TYR A 243 14.42 34.99 11.33
N TYR A 244 14.15 34.60 12.58
CA TYR A 244 14.07 33.20 12.97
C TYR A 244 12.97 32.44 12.21
N LEU A 245 11.80 33.03 11.95
CA LEU A 245 10.73 32.36 11.21
C LEU A 245 11.09 32.11 9.73
N PHE A 246 11.68 33.10 9.04
CA PHE A 246 12.09 32.95 7.65
C PHE A 246 13.39 32.14 7.50
N HIS A 247 14.34 32.34 8.40
CA HIS A 247 15.62 31.63 8.43
C HIS A 247 15.42 30.16 8.83
N SER A 248 14.56 29.85 9.81
CA SER A 248 14.21 28.45 10.13
C SER A 248 13.55 27.76 8.94
N ARG A 249 12.69 28.45 8.17
CA ARG A 249 12.11 27.89 6.95
C ARG A 249 13.17 27.62 5.88
N GLN A 250 14.14 28.52 5.70
CA GLN A 250 15.24 28.33 4.75
C GLN A 250 16.15 27.17 5.18
N GLN A 251 16.53 27.11 6.46
CA GLN A 251 17.31 26.00 7.01
C GLN A 251 16.57 24.66 6.92
N LEU A 252 15.24 24.65 7.11
CA LEU A 252 14.43 23.46 6.87
C LEU A 252 14.52 22.99 5.41
N LEU A 253 14.35 23.92 4.46
CA LEU A 253 14.45 23.60 3.04
C LEU A 253 15.86 23.11 2.67
N ASP A 254 16.90 23.70 3.23
CA ASP A 254 18.30 23.30 2.98
C ASP A 254 18.61 21.94 3.62
N SER A 255 18.03 21.66 4.80
CA SER A 255 18.16 20.36 5.48
C SER A 255 17.46 19.21 4.76
N LEU A 256 16.50 19.50 3.87
CA LEU A 256 15.79 18.48 3.08
C LEU A 256 16.74 17.60 2.26
N LYS A 257 17.84 18.19 1.75
CA LYS A 257 18.89 17.47 1.00
C LYS A 257 19.57 16.40 1.85
N LEU A 258 19.74 16.64 3.15
CA LEU A 258 20.37 15.70 4.09
C LEU A 258 19.34 14.73 4.68
N LEU A 259 18.12 15.21 4.95
CA LEU A 259 17.06 14.44 5.58
C LEU A 259 16.53 13.34 4.66
N LEU A 260 16.41 13.60 3.36
CA LEU A 260 15.93 12.63 2.37
C LEU A 260 16.78 11.35 2.33
N PRO A 261 18.11 11.38 2.13
CA PRO A 261 18.92 10.17 2.13
C PRO A 261 18.98 9.48 3.49
N ILE A 262 19.00 10.25 4.59
CA ILE A 262 18.88 9.69 5.96
C ILE A 262 17.56 8.95 6.13
N SER A 263 16.45 9.50 5.62
CA SER A 263 15.13 8.89 5.69
C SER A 263 15.04 7.62 4.85
N ILE A 264 15.60 7.61 3.64
CA ILE A 264 15.63 6.40 2.79
C ILE A 264 16.45 5.31 3.47
N PHE A 265 17.62 5.66 4.01
CA PHE A 265 18.44 4.72 4.77
C PHE A 265 17.66 4.15 5.97
N PHE A 266 16.99 5.01 6.74
CA PHE A 266 16.22 4.58 7.90
C PHE A 266 15.00 3.75 7.54
N LEU A 267 14.29 4.08 6.44
CA LEU A 267 13.17 3.28 5.93
C LEU A 267 13.63 1.93 5.41
N LYS A 268 14.75 1.87 4.66
CA LYS A 268 15.36 0.61 4.23
C LYS A 268 15.85 -0.21 5.41
N PHE A 269 16.37 0.46 6.44
CA PHE A 269 16.71 -0.17 7.71
C PHE A 269 15.48 -0.73 8.42
N LEU A 270 14.36 -0.01 8.48
CA LEU A 270 13.11 -0.50 9.07
C LEU A 270 12.50 -1.65 8.25
N GLU A 271 12.52 -1.55 6.92
CA GLU A 271 12.08 -2.63 6.01
C GLU A 271 12.91 -3.88 6.26
N TRP A 272 14.23 -3.73 6.39
CA TRP A 272 15.11 -4.82 6.78
C TRP A 272 14.83 -5.32 8.21
N TRP A 273 14.61 -4.43 9.19
CA TRP A 273 14.35 -4.79 10.59
C TRP A 273 13.03 -5.54 10.78
N TYR A 274 12.01 -5.24 9.98
CA TYR A 274 10.71 -5.91 10.00
C TYR A 274 10.56 -7.02 8.96
N SER A 275 11.54 -7.21 8.07
CA SER A 275 11.56 -8.30 7.08
C SER A 275 11.42 -9.66 7.79
N PRO A 276 10.66 -10.61 7.22
CA PRO A 276 10.50 -11.96 7.80
C PRO A 276 11.82 -12.72 7.95
N SER A 277 12.84 -12.38 7.15
CA SER A 277 14.18 -12.98 7.20
C SER A 277 15.17 -12.25 8.12
N SER A 278 14.73 -11.23 8.86
CA SER A 278 15.61 -10.43 9.69
C SER A 278 16.02 -11.13 10.99
N PRO A 279 17.28 -10.98 11.43
CA PRO A 279 17.75 -11.57 12.69
C PRO A 279 17.02 -10.98 13.92
N ALA A 280 16.45 -9.78 13.80
CA ALA A 280 15.65 -9.16 14.86
C ALA A 280 14.37 -9.98 15.16
N ARG A 281 13.71 -10.55 14.15
CA ARG A 281 12.61 -11.51 14.36
C ARG A 281 13.07 -12.86 14.87
N ALA A 282 14.28 -13.31 14.51
CA ALA A 282 14.85 -14.54 15.06
C ALA A 282 15.09 -14.45 16.57
N LEU A 283 15.27 -13.23 17.11
CA LEU A 283 15.38 -12.98 18.55
C LEU A 283 14.01 -12.85 19.25
N SER A 284 12.96 -12.43 18.54
CA SER A 284 11.59 -12.32 19.08
C SER A 284 10.74 -13.57 18.85
N ALA A 285 11.19 -14.52 18.03
CA ALA A 285 10.59 -15.84 17.94
C ALA A 285 10.75 -16.51 19.31
N PRO A 286 9.66 -16.79 20.05
CA PRO A 286 9.79 -17.55 21.27
C PRO A 286 10.43 -18.91 20.94
N ARG A 287 11.35 -19.40 21.79
CA ARG A 287 11.83 -20.79 21.76
C ARG A 287 10.67 -21.72 22.13
N SER A 288 9.63 -21.77 21.31
CA SER A 288 8.41 -22.51 21.57
C SER A 288 8.31 -23.67 20.61
N GLY A 289 8.75 -24.82 21.13
CA GLY A 289 8.35 -26.14 20.65
C GLY A 289 9.36 -26.82 19.72
N PRO A 290 9.43 -28.16 19.75
CA PRO A 290 10.12 -28.91 18.71
C PRO A 290 9.50 -28.57 17.36
N ALA A 291 10.35 -28.45 16.33
CA ALA A 291 9.93 -28.14 14.97
C ALA A 291 8.72 -29.02 14.59
N ILE A 292 7.61 -28.37 14.23
CA ILE A 292 6.43 -29.08 13.74
C ILE A 292 6.91 -29.87 12.51
N PRO A 293 6.88 -31.22 12.55
CA PRO A 293 7.35 -32.00 11.43
C PRO A 293 6.48 -31.63 10.21
N PRO A 294 7.07 -31.58 9.00
CA PRO A 294 6.30 -31.32 7.79
C PRO A 294 5.12 -32.31 7.73
N PRO A 295 3.94 -31.87 7.26
CA PRO A 295 2.77 -32.73 7.19
C PRO A 295 3.13 -34.02 6.47
N ALA A 296 2.83 -35.16 7.10
CA ALA A 296 3.14 -36.45 6.54
C ALA A 296 2.50 -36.58 5.16
N LYS A 297 3.28 -37.04 4.17
CA LYS A 297 2.75 -37.35 2.83
C LYS A 297 1.65 -38.39 3.00
N LEU A 298 0.50 -38.14 2.39
CA LEU A 298 -0.59 -39.12 2.39
C LEU A 298 -0.13 -40.35 1.60
N SER A 299 -0.35 -41.54 2.15
CA SER A 299 0.00 -42.78 1.47
C SER A 299 -0.81 -42.96 0.17
N PRO A 300 -0.21 -43.55 -0.89
CA PRO A 300 -0.93 -43.84 -2.12
C PRO A 300 -2.06 -44.85 -1.86
N HIS A 301 -3.17 -44.71 -2.58
CA HIS A 301 -4.29 -45.65 -2.48
C HIS A 301 -3.95 -46.92 -3.28
N PRO A 302 -4.33 -48.15 -2.85
CA PRO A 302 -4.02 -49.39 -3.58
C PRO A 302 -4.65 -49.51 -4.97
N ARG A 303 -5.61 -48.63 -5.29
CA ARG A 303 -6.24 -48.49 -6.63
C ARG A 303 -5.80 -47.21 -7.36
N GLY A 304 -4.92 -46.42 -6.75
CA GLY A 304 -4.37 -45.21 -7.34
C GLY A 304 -3.13 -45.53 -8.17
N LEU A 305 -2.59 -44.50 -8.79
CA LEU A 305 -1.37 -44.57 -9.58
C LEU A 305 -0.16 -44.90 -8.68
N SER A 306 0.57 -45.97 -9.00
CA SER A 306 1.80 -46.36 -8.30
C SER A 306 2.96 -45.44 -8.71
N ILE A 307 3.76 -45.01 -7.73
CA ILE A 307 4.90 -44.09 -7.94
C ILE A 307 6.25 -44.75 -7.63
N ASP A 308 6.24 -45.94 -7.03
CA ASP A 308 7.42 -46.56 -6.42
C ASP A 308 8.52 -46.92 -7.44
N GLU A 309 8.21 -46.94 -8.74
CA GLU A 309 9.14 -47.28 -9.83
C GLU A 309 9.69 -46.04 -10.58
N LEU A 310 9.29 -44.83 -10.20
CA LEU A 310 9.62 -43.62 -10.96
C LEU A 310 10.83 -42.86 -10.41
N PRO A 311 11.74 -42.37 -11.27
CA PRO A 311 12.86 -41.56 -10.83
C PRO A 311 12.38 -40.22 -10.24
N TYR A 312 13.08 -39.75 -9.21
CA TYR A 312 12.76 -38.48 -8.55
C TYR A 312 12.79 -37.32 -9.58
N GLY A 313 11.74 -36.50 -9.57
CA GLY A 313 11.62 -35.38 -10.51
C GLY A 313 10.91 -35.71 -11.83
N SER A 314 10.44 -36.94 -12.01
CA SER A 314 9.54 -37.32 -13.11
C SER A 314 8.08 -37.16 -12.74
N CYS A 315 7.27 -36.74 -13.71
CA CYS A 315 5.83 -36.64 -13.57
C CYS A 315 5.22 -38.03 -13.68
N PRO A 316 4.36 -38.46 -12.74
CA PRO A 316 3.82 -39.83 -12.78
C PRO A 316 2.74 -40.03 -13.85
N LEU A 317 2.20 -38.95 -14.45
CA LEU A 317 1.21 -39.04 -15.54
C LEU A 317 1.85 -39.16 -16.94
N CYS A 318 2.93 -38.43 -17.20
CA CYS A 318 3.59 -38.43 -18.51
C CYS A 318 4.97 -39.11 -18.51
N HIS A 319 5.47 -39.50 -17.34
CA HIS A 319 6.79 -40.13 -17.13
C HIS A 319 8.00 -39.30 -17.61
N GLU A 320 7.80 -38.05 -18.02
CA GLU A 320 8.84 -37.09 -18.38
C GLU A 320 9.27 -36.25 -17.17
N GLN A 321 10.36 -35.49 -17.32
CA GLN A 321 10.82 -34.54 -16.30
C GLN A 321 9.75 -33.48 -16.02
N LEU A 322 9.54 -33.15 -14.74
CA LEU A 322 8.53 -32.20 -14.29
C LEU A 322 8.70 -30.82 -14.95
N GLN A 323 7.79 -30.46 -15.84
CA GLN A 323 7.64 -29.11 -16.39
C GLN A 323 6.53 -28.37 -15.66
N ASN A 324 6.86 -27.21 -15.07
CA ASN A 324 5.94 -26.42 -14.24
C ASN A 324 5.34 -27.26 -13.10
N ALA A 325 6.20 -27.67 -12.17
CA ALA A 325 5.86 -28.59 -11.09
C ALA A 325 4.70 -28.04 -10.24
N THR A 326 3.59 -28.76 -10.25
CA THR A 326 2.35 -28.41 -9.56
C THR A 326 2.07 -29.45 -8.50
N ALA A 327 2.00 -29.01 -7.23
CA ALA A 327 1.70 -29.88 -6.10
C ALA A 327 0.20 -29.86 -5.79
N LEU A 328 -0.38 -31.04 -5.61
CA LEU A 328 -1.73 -31.20 -5.07
C LEU A 328 -1.72 -31.10 -3.53
N PRO A 329 -2.85 -30.74 -2.87
CA PRO A 329 -2.96 -30.71 -1.41
C PRO A 329 -2.75 -32.09 -0.76
N THR A 330 -2.76 -33.16 -1.56
CA THR A 330 -2.41 -34.52 -1.13
C THR A 330 -0.90 -34.75 -1.00
N GLY A 331 -0.06 -33.78 -1.40
CA GLY A 331 1.40 -33.83 -1.27
C GLY A 331 2.15 -34.43 -2.47
N TYR A 332 1.48 -34.66 -3.60
CA TYR A 332 2.09 -35.22 -4.82
C TYR A 332 2.23 -34.16 -5.91
N ALA A 333 3.36 -34.19 -6.63
CA ALA A 333 3.71 -33.22 -7.66
C ALA A 333 3.61 -33.82 -9.08
N PHE A 334 3.13 -33.01 -10.02
CA PHE A 334 2.89 -33.37 -11.42
C PHE A 334 3.21 -32.18 -12.34
N CYS A 335 3.28 -32.39 -13.65
CA CYS A 335 3.28 -31.28 -14.61
C CYS A 335 1.93 -30.57 -14.59
N TYR A 336 1.92 -29.23 -14.59
CA TYR A 336 0.70 -28.42 -14.57
C TYR A 336 -0.35 -28.89 -15.59
N ARG A 337 0.06 -29.07 -16.86
CA ARG A 337 -0.85 -29.45 -17.95
C ARG A 337 -1.47 -30.84 -17.75
N CYS A 338 -0.68 -31.80 -17.25
CA CYS A 338 -1.14 -33.16 -17.04
C CYS A 338 -2.16 -33.24 -15.89
N ILE A 339 -1.86 -32.57 -14.77
CA ILE A 339 -2.71 -32.67 -13.58
C ILE A 339 -3.96 -31.79 -13.68
N TYR A 340 -3.87 -30.65 -14.36
CA TYR A 340 -5.02 -29.77 -14.58
C TYR A 340 -6.13 -30.51 -15.34
N ASN A 341 -5.79 -31.14 -16.48
CA ASN A 341 -6.75 -31.90 -17.28
C ASN A 341 -7.34 -33.08 -16.49
N TYR A 342 -6.50 -33.82 -15.76
CA TYR A 342 -6.95 -34.96 -14.96
C TYR A 342 -7.92 -34.57 -13.84
N VAL A 343 -7.63 -33.46 -13.16
CA VAL A 343 -8.46 -32.95 -12.05
C VAL A 343 -9.76 -32.34 -12.57
N GLU A 344 -9.76 -31.75 -13.77
CA GLU A 344 -10.95 -31.24 -14.44
C GLU A 344 -11.94 -32.35 -14.81
N GLU A 345 -11.43 -33.49 -15.29
CA GLU A 345 -12.27 -34.64 -15.65
C GLU A 345 -12.71 -35.48 -14.44
N ASN A 346 -11.82 -35.72 -13.47
CA ASN A 346 -12.04 -36.71 -12.40
C ASN A 346 -12.32 -36.10 -11.02
N GLY A 347 -11.97 -34.82 -10.79
CA GLY A 347 -12.18 -34.12 -9.51
C GLY A 347 -11.42 -34.71 -8.31
N ARG A 348 -10.44 -35.58 -8.57
CA ARG A 348 -9.71 -36.37 -7.56
C ARG A 348 -8.22 -36.39 -7.88
N CYS A 349 -7.40 -36.66 -6.88
CA CYS A 349 -5.98 -36.93 -7.07
C CYS A 349 -5.76 -38.32 -7.69
N PRO A 350 -4.92 -38.49 -8.74
CA PRO A 350 -4.69 -39.79 -9.38
C PRO A 350 -4.01 -40.82 -8.47
N VAL A 351 -3.26 -40.38 -7.47
CA VAL A 351 -2.40 -41.22 -6.62
C VAL A 351 -3.13 -41.66 -5.36
N THR A 352 -3.85 -40.74 -4.71
CA THR A 352 -4.57 -41.00 -3.46
C THR A 352 -6.07 -41.21 -3.65
N LEU A 353 -6.61 -40.89 -4.83
CA LEU A 353 -8.06 -40.89 -5.15
C LEU A 353 -8.92 -40.00 -4.24
N ILE A 354 -8.28 -39.13 -3.45
CA ILE A 354 -8.96 -38.16 -2.58
C ILE A 354 -9.55 -37.05 -3.45
N ALA A 355 -10.80 -36.68 -3.17
CA ALA A 355 -11.49 -35.58 -3.83
C ALA A 355 -10.84 -34.23 -3.46
N LEU A 356 -10.61 -33.38 -4.47
CA LEU A 356 -9.95 -32.10 -4.26
C LEU A 356 -11.01 -31.01 -3.99
N PRO A 357 -10.93 -30.29 -2.87
CA PRO A 357 -11.88 -29.22 -2.56
C PRO A 357 -11.71 -28.07 -3.56
N GLY A 358 -12.71 -27.88 -4.43
CA GLY A 358 -12.73 -26.81 -5.44
C GLY A 358 -13.04 -27.29 -6.87
N PHE A 359 -12.81 -28.57 -7.18
CA PHE A 359 -13.18 -29.16 -8.48
C PHE A 359 -14.43 -30.02 -8.33
N ARG A 360 -15.57 -29.50 -8.83
CA ARG A 360 -16.84 -30.24 -8.84
C ARG A 360 -17.05 -30.86 -10.21
N VAL A 361 -16.74 -32.15 -10.35
CA VAL A 361 -17.28 -32.96 -11.46
C VAL A 361 -18.75 -33.24 -11.12
N GLY A 362 -19.64 -32.99 -12.08
CA GLY A 362 -21.10 -33.05 -11.95
C GLY A 362 -21.70 -34.44 -11.68
N LEU A 363 -21.23 -35.14 -10.66
CA LEU A 363 -21.87 -36.33 -10.12
C LEU A 363 -22.68 -35.92 -8.90
N SER A 364 -24.00 -35.88 -9.08
CA SER A 364 -25.01 -35.79 -8.03
C SER A 364 -24.84 -36.95 -7.04
N PHE A 365 -23.96 -36.75 -6.06
CA PHE A 365 -23.96 -37.57 -4.86
C PHE A 365 -25.12 -37.12 -3.98
N THR A 366 -26.12 -37.99 -3.86
CA THR A 366 -27.14 -37.91 -2.83
C THR A 366 -26.45 -37.76 -1.48
N CYS A 367 -26.64 -36.60 -0.85
CA CYS A 367 -26.17 -36.33 0.50
C CYS A 367 -26.94 -37.23 1.45
N SER A 368 -26.39 -38.40 1.76
CA SER A 368 -26.78 -39.11 2.98
C SER A 368 -26.34 -38.22 4.13
N ARG A 369 -27.33 -37.57 4.76
CA ARG A 369 -27.16 -36.63 5.87
C ARG A 369 -26.79 -37.41 7.13
N THR A 370 -25.60 -38.02 7.17
CA THR A 370 -24.96 -38.31 8.44
C THR A 370 -24.60 -36.97 9.05
N THR A 371 -25.34 -36.57 10.08
CA THR A 371 -24.99 -35.41 10.90
C THR A 371 -23.61 -35.66 11.50
N MET A 372 -22.55 -35.19 10.84
CA MET A 372 -21.22 -35.23 11.40
C MET A 372 -21.24 -34.40 12.69
N LYS A 373 -20.97 -35.05 13.82
CA LYS A 373 -20.88 -34.39 15.13
C LYS A 373 -19.56 -33.62 15.17
N PHE A 374 -19.53 -32.45 14.52
CA PHE A 374 -18.35 -31.57 14.36
C PHE A 374 -17.50 -31.44 15.64
N GLY A 375 -18.14 -31.27 16.80
CA GLY A 375 -17.44 -31.17 18.08
C GLY A 375 -16.63 -32.43 18.48
N LYS A 376 -17.09 -33.64 18.14
CA LYS A 376 -16.33 -34.88 18.41
C LYS A 376 -15.16 -35.04 17.45
N GLN A 377 -15.31 -34.55 16.21
CA GLN A 377 -14.26 -34.61 15.19
C GLN A 377 -13.09 -33.68 15.55
N ILE A 378 -13.38 -32.45 15.98
CA ILE A 378 -12.34 -31.52 16.47
C ILE A 378 -11.56 -32.18 17.61
N GLN A 379 -12.24 -32.77 18.60
CA GLN A 379 -11.59 -33.41 19.75
C GLN A 379 -10.73 -34.62 19.34
N SER A 380 -11.17 -35.43 18.37
CA SER A 380 -10.40 -36.57 17.88
C SER A 380 -9.13 -36.20 17.10
N GLN A 381 -9.09 -35.00 16.53
CA GLN A 381 -7.97 -34.51 15.72
C GLN A 381 -7.03 -33.57 16.48
N GLN A 382 -7.22 -33.41 17.81
CA GLN A 382 -6.36 -32.55 18.61
C GLN A 382 -4.95 -33.14 18.74
N ILE A 383 -3.96 -32.29 18.46
CA ILE A 383 -2.54 -32.62 18.68
C ILE A 383 -2.28 -32.63 20.20
N PRO A 384 -1.70 -33.70 20.77
CA PRO A 384 -1.38 -33.77 22.19
C PRO A 384 -0.43 -32.62 22.59
N GLY A 385 -0.73 -31.95 23.71
CA GLY A 385 0.02 -30.77 24.19
C GLY A 385 -0.50 -29.41 23.68
N TRP A 386 -1.35 -29.39 22.66
CA TRP A 386 -1.92 -28.15 22.09
C TRP A 386 -3.37 -27.90 22.47
N GLY A 387 -3.99 -28.77 23.27
CA GLY A 387 -5.42 -28.72 23.60
C GLY A 387 -5.91 -27.38 24.16
N ALA A 388 -5.06 -26.67 24.92
CA ALA A 388 -5.37 -25.36 25.47
C ALA A 388 -5.57 -24.27 24.41
N TYR A 389 -5.09 -24.46 23.18
CA TYR A 389 -5.11 -23.49 22.08
C TYR A 389 -6.23 -23.72 21.06
N TYR A 390 -6.93 -24.87 21.15
CA TYR A 390 -8.09 -25.14 20.32
C TYR A 390 -9.31 -24.32 20.80
N LEU A 391 -10.23 -24.10 19.88
CA LEU A 391 -11.48 -23.39 20.14
C LEU A 391 -12.38 -24.21 21.06
N ASP A 392 -12.84 -23.62 22.16
CA ASP A 392 -13.71 -24.27 23.16
C ASP A 392 -15.17 -24.42 22.68
N TYR A 393 -15.36 -25.29 21.67
CA TYR A 393 -16.66 -25.58 21.06
C TYR A 393 -17.72 -26.05 22.08
N LYS A 394 -17.29 -26.76 23.14
CA LYS A 394 -18.19 -27.24 24.20
C LYS A 394 -18.79 -26.09 25.02
N ALA A 395 -18.01 -25.04 25.29
CA ALA A 395 -18.46 -23.87 26.04
C ALA A 395 -19.46 -23.04 25.20
N LEU A 396 -19.13 -22.80 23.93
CA LEU A 396 -20.02 -22.11 22.98
C LEU A 396 -21.35 -22.85 22.80
N LYS A 397 -21.29 -24.18 22.66
CA LYS A 397 -22.50 -25.01 22.58
C LYS A 397 -23.34 -24.94 23.85
N LYS A 398 -22.71 -24.84 25.03
CA LYS A 398 -23.40 -24.75 26.32
C LYS A 398 -24.25 -23.46 26.41
N ILE A 399 -23.71 -22.33 25.93
CA ILE A 399 -24.42 -21.03 25.88
C ILE A 399 -25.65 -21.09 24.96
N ILE A 400 -25.51 -21.74 23.80
CA ILE A 400 -26.64 -21.92 22.87
C ILE A 400 -27.70 -22.85 23.48
N SER A 401 -27.29 -23.95 24.11
CA SER A 401 -28.23 -24.88 24.75
C SER A 401 -28.96 -24.26 25.95
N SER A 402 -28.34 -23.33 26.69
CA SER A 402 -29.01 -22.62 27.80
C SER A 402 -30.06 -21.62 27.31
N LEU A 403 -29.87 -21.06 26.11
CA LEU A 403 -30.88 -20.22 25.45
C LEU A 403 -32.06 -21.07 24.96
N ALA A 404 -31.77 -22.21 24.32
CA ALA A 404 -32.82 -23.14 23.89
C ALA A 404 -33.65 -23.70 25.05
N SER A 405 -33.06 -23.87 26.24
CA SER A 405 -33.79 -24.31 27.44
C SER A 405 -34.58 -23.21 28.14
N SER A 406 -34.23 -21.93 27.95
CA SER A 406 -34.93 -20.79 28.58
C SER A 406 -36.10 -20.25 27.74
N GLN A 407 -36.23 -20.67 26.48
CA GLN A 407 -37.31 -20.29 25.56
C GLN A 407 -38.58 -21.17 25.64
N ILE A 408 -38.83 -21.88 26.74
CA ILE A 408 -40.11 -22.58 26.96
C ILE A 408 -40.91 -21.74 27.97
N PRO A 409 -41.87 -20.93 27.49
CA PRO A 409 -43.20 -21.45 27.21
C PRO A 409 -43.61 -21.25 25.75
N SER A 410 -44.17 -22.34 25.22
CA SER A 410 -44.92 -22.40 23.97
C SER A 410 -46.04 -21.38 23.95
N TYR A 411 -46.23 -20.81 22.76
CA TYR A 411 -47.53 -20.47 22.19
C TYR A 411 -48.65 -21.31 22.84
N ASP A 412 -49.56 -20.66 23.54
CA ASP A 412 -50.97 -21.06 23.61
C ASP A 412 -51.77 -19.90 24.22
N ALA A 413 -52.94 -19.70 23.63
CA ALA A 413 -53.85 -18.56 23.76
C ALA A 413 -53.96 -17.91 25.15
N VAL A 414 -53.73 -16.59 25.22
CA VAL A 414 -54.17 -15.75 26.35
C VAL A 414 -55.14 -14.69 25.84
N ARG A 415 -56.34 -14.69 26.42
CA ARG A 415 -57.44 -13.77 26.10
C ARG A 415 -57.14 -12.35 26.63
N PRO A 416 -57.66 -11.30 25.98
CA PRO A 416 -57.40 -9.90 26.32
C PRO A 416 -58.21 -9.42 27.54
N THR A 417 -58.10 -10.13 28.67
CA THR A 417 -58.70 -9.73 29.96
C THR A 417 -57.76 -9.85 31.15
N ASP A 418 -56.61 -10.51 31.01
CA ASP A 418 -55.69 -10.73 32.13
C ASP A 418 -54.62 -9.63 32.29
N LEU A 419 -54.56 -8.65 31.38
CA LEU A 419 -53.62 -7.52 31.46
C LEU A 419 -54.01 -6.42 32.46
N LEU A 420 -55.19 -6.50 33.09
CA LEU A 420 -55.63 -5.50 34.08
C LEU A 420 -55.36 -5.91 35.54
N ASN A 421 -54.94 -7.14 35.80
CA ASN A 421 -54.70 -7.61 37.18
C ASN A 421 -53.22 -7.58 37.62
N PHE A 422 -52.27 -7.29 36.73
CA PHE A 422 -50.85 -7.17 37.09
C PHE A 422 -50.41 -5.76 37.50
N ALA A 423 -51.27 -4.75 37.36
CA ALA A 423 -50.96 -3.37 37.71
C ALA A 423 -51.05 -3.07 39.23
N ASN A 424 -51.58 -4.00 40.05
CA ASN A 424 -51.96 -3.72 41.45
C ASN A 424 -51.28 -4.60 42.51
N ARG A 425 -50.02 -5.01 42.33
CA ARG A 425 -49.24 -5.58 43.45
C ARG A 425 -47.99 -4.76 43.77
N PRO A 426 -47.87 -4.22 44.99
CA PRO A 426 -46.70 -3.47 45.41
C PRO A 426 -45.52 -4.40 45.70
N VAL A 427 -44.32 -3.87 45.42
CA VAL A 427 -43.00 -4.45 45.68
C VAL A 427 -42.85 -4.77 47.17
N GLN A 428 -42.43 -6.00 47.49
CA GLN A 428 -41.81 -6.31 48.77
C GLN A 428 -40.36 -6.76 48.56
N ILE A 429 -39.47 -6.05 49.24
CA ILE A 429 -38.06 -6.35 49.40
C ILE A 429 -37.97 -7.27 50.61
N GLU A 430 -37.52 -8.50 50.44
CA GLU A 430 -37.16 -9.36 51.57
C GLU A 430 -35.77 -9.96 51.33
N ASN A 431 -34.85 -9.51 52.18
CA ASN A 431 -33.49 -10.01 52.30
C ASN A 431 -33.52 -11.28 53.16
N THR A 432 -32.92 -12.37 52.68
CA THR A 432 -32.51 -13.49 53.54
C THR A 432 -31.24 -14.14 52.97
N VAL A 433 -30.25 -14.36 53.85
CA VAL A 433 -28.87 -14.87 53.59
C VAL A 433 -28.75 -16.32 54.16
N PRO A 434 -27.63 -17.07 54.00
CA PRO A 434 -27.34 -18.19 53.09
C PRO A 434 -27.31 -19.60 53.79
N PRO A 435 -26.85 -20.71 53.14
CA PRO A 435 -25.42 -21.05 53.24
C PRO A 435 -24.74 -21.66 51.98
N GLU A 436 -23.46 -21.29 51.85
CA GLU A 436 -22.27 -21.97 51.31
C GLU A 436 -22.40 -23.19 50.39
N SER A 437 -21.85 -23.05 49.17
CA SER A 437 -20.65 -23.82 48.79
C SER A 437 -19.90 -23.14 47.63
N THR A 438 -18.60 -23.05 47.85
CA THR A 438 -17.51 -22.41 47.09
C THR A 438 -17.36 -22.85 45.63
N SER A 439 -17.20 -21.89 44.71
CA SER A 439 -16.12 -21.93 43.71
C SER A 439 -15.96 -20.57 43.03
N GLU A 440 -14.75 -20.05 43.14
CA GLU A 440 -14.31 -18.70 42.81
C GLU A 440 -14.35 -18.40 41.31
N LEU A 441 -14.96 -17.27 40.96
CA LEU A 441 -14.74 -16.55 39.71
C LEU A 441 -14.57 -15.09 40.08
N SER A 442 -13.41 -14.55 39.70
CA SER A 442 -12.87 -13.26 40.09
C SER A 442 -13.79 -12.08 39.79
N GLU A 443 -13.85 -11.19 40.78
CA GLU A 443 -14.42 -9.86 40.77
C GLU A 443 -13.73 -9.00 39.70
N ASP A 444 -14.41 -8.80 38.58
CA ASP A 444 -14.28 -7.63 37.69
C ASP A 444 -15.38 -7.72 36.60
N PHE A 445 -16.64 -7.81 37.03
CA PHE A 445 -17.79 -7.81 36.11
C PHE A 445 -18.81 -6.75 36.53
N SER A 446 -18.49 -5.50 36.22
CA SER A 446 -19.44 -4.39 36.32
C SER A 446 -20.52 -4.55 35.24
N THR A 447 -21.78 -4.63 35.67
CA THR A 447 -23.00 -4.78 34.85
C THR A 447 -23.34 -3.58 33.95
N THR A 448 -22.43 -2.63 33.79
CA THR A 448 -22.67 -1.35 33.10
C THR A 448 -22.24 -1.34 31.63
N THR A 449 -21.50 -2.35 31.15
CA THR A 449 -20.99 -2.40 29.76
C THR A 449 -21.80 -3.26 28.80
N LEU A 450 -22.89 -3.90 29.28
CA LEU A 450 -23.72 -4.82 28.49
C LEU A 450 -24.88 -4.15 27.71
N SER A 451 -24.75 -2.88 27.33
CA SER A 451 -25.76 -2.17 26.51
C SER A 451 -25.23 -1.69 25.15
N LEU A 452 -24.16 -2.28 24.63
CA LEU A 452 -23.46 -1.79 23.42
C LEU A 452 -23.74 -2.57 22.12
N TYR A 453 -24.69 -3.50 22.12
CA TYR A 453 -25.22 -4.05 20.86
C TYR A 453 -26.65 -3.56 20.65
N PRO A 454 -26.89 -2.55 19.80
CA PRO A 454 -28.23 -2.20 19.37
C PRO A 454 -28.86 -3.38 18.60
N ALA A 455 -30.19 -3.49 18.68
CA ALA A 455 -30.95 -4.49 17.94
C ALA A 455 -30.55 -4.46 16.46
N GLN A 456 -30.15 -5.62 15.94
CA GLN A 456 -29.76 -5.78 14.55
C GLN A 456 -31.00 -6.18 13.75
N GLU A 457 -31.10 -5.74 12.50
CA GLU A 457 -32.24 -5.89 11.59
C GLU A 457 -32.69 -7.36 11.32
N HIS A 458 -32.01 -8.34 11.90
CA HIS A 458 -32.27 -9.79 11.80
C HIS A 458 -32.71 -10.45 13.13
N ASP A 459 -32.93 -9.68 14.20
CA ASP A 459 -33.43 -10.24 15.46
C ASP A 459 -34.92 -10.65 15.32
N PRO A 460 -35.32 -11.84 15.81
CA PRO A 460 -36.72 -12.27 15.72
C PRO A 460 -37.63 -11.31 16.48
N PRO A 461 -38.82 -10.97 15.94
CA PRO A 461 -39.73 -10.01 16.59
C PRO A 461 -40.14 -10.53 17.97
N GLY A 462 -39.85 -9.74 19.02
CA GLY A 462 -40.12 -10.11 20.42
C GLY A 462 -38.90 -10.61 21.22
N ALA A 463 -37.68 -10.47 20.70
CA ALA A 463 -36.47 -10.81 21.45
C ALA A 463 -36.37 -10.01 22.78
N GLY A 464 -36.56 -10.69 23.91
CA GLY A 464 -36.45 -10.10 25.25
C GLY A 464 -34.99 -9.78 25.65
N THR A 465 -34.82 -9.03 26.73
CA THR A 465 -33.50 -8.63 27.28
C THR A 465 -32.57 -9.81 27.56
N ILE A 466 -33.13 -10.97 27.94
CA ILE A 466 -32.42 -12.23 28.18
C ILE A 466 -31.75 -12.76 26.90
N PHE A 467 -32.43 -12.66 25.74
CA PHE A 467 -31.86 -13.07 24.45
C PHE A 467 -30.66 -12.20 24.08
N HIS A 468 -30.77 -10.89 24.27
CA HIS A 468 -29.67 -9.95 24.01
C HIS A 468 -28.47 -10.18 24.93
N ALA A 469 -28.69 -10.49 26.20
CA ALA A 469 -27.61 -10.81 27.14
C ALA A 469 -26.85 -12.11 26.74
N HIS A 470 -27.57 -13.16 26.35
CA HIS A 470 -26.95 -14.40 25.87
C HIS A 470 -26.28 -14.25 24.51
N LYS A 471 -26.84 -13.44 23.61
CA LYS A 471 -26.23 -13.07 22.32
C LYS A 471 -24.90 -12.35 22.56
N ALA A 472 -24.89 -11.33 23.42
CA ALA A 472 -23.67 -10.60 23.79
C ALA A 472 -22.62 -11.52 24.43
N ALA A 473 -23.02 -12.38 25.37
CA ALA A 473 -22.11 -13.34 26.00
C ALA A 473 -21.53 -14.35 24.99
N PHE A 474 -22.33 -14.81 24.03
CA PHE A 474 -21.88 -15.71 22.97
C PHE A 474 -20.85 -15.02 22.06
N PHE A 475 -21.14 -13.82 21.55
CA PHE A 475 -20.22 -13.10 20.66
C PHE A 475 -18.94 -12.69 21.36
N PHE A 476 -19.03 -12.21 22.62
CA PHE A 476 -17.85 -11.90 23.41
C PHE A 476 -16.94 -13.12 23.63
N LYS A 477 -17.53 -14.28 23.96
CA LYS A 477 -16.76 -15.52 24.12
C LYS A 477 -16.18 -16.00 22.79
N LEU A 478 -16.93 -15.87 21.70
CA LEU A 478 -16.48 -16.24 20.36
C LEU A 478 -15.32 -15.36 19.89
N GLU A 479 -15.39 -14.05 20.10
CA GLU A 479 -14.30 -13.11 19.80
C GLU A 479 -13.03 -13.47 20.57
N ARG A 480 -13.14 -13.75 21.88
CA ARG A 480 -11.99 -14.17 22.69
C ARG A 480 -11.38 -15.50 22.22
N GLU A 481 -12.20 -16.46 21.79
CA GLU A 481 -11.71 -17.73 21.24
C GLU A 481 -11.09 -17.55 19.83
N LEU A 482 -11.62 -16.64 19.02
CA LEU A 482 -11.06 -16.29 17.72
C LEU A 482 -9.74 -15.54 17.86
N GLU A 483 -9.64 -14.63 18.83
CA GLU A 483 -8.42 -13.89 19.13
C GLU A 483 -7.33 -14.85 19.62
N LYS A 484 -7.68 -15.78 20.51
CA LYS A 484 -6.81 -16.90 20.94
C LYS A 484 -6.32 -17.73 19.76
N ALA A 485 -7.21 -18.13 18.85
CA ALA A 485 -6.83 -18.89 17.65
C ALA A 485 -5.95 -18.06 16.70
N ARG A 486 -6.26 -16.77 16.56
CA ARG A 486 -5.54 -15.81 15.72
C ARG A 486 -4.12 -15.58 16.22
N THR A 487 -3.93 -15.31 17.52
CA THR A 487 -2.60 -15.13 18.12
C THR A 487 -1.73 -16.35 17.92
N ASN A 488 -2.30 -17.56 17.95
CA ASN A 488 -1.54 -18.78 17.67
C ASN A 488 -1.17 -18.92 16.20
N TYR A 489 -2.06 -18.57 15.28
CA TYR A 489 -1.76 -18.61 13.84
C TYR A 489 -0.59 -17.69 13.50
N TYR A 490 -0.55 -16.48 14.07
CA TYR A 490 0.57 -15.54 13.88
C TYR A 490 1.86 -15.92 14.62
N ASN A 491 1.78 -16.77 15.66
CA ASN A 491 2.96 -17.27 16.37
C ASN A 491 3.55 -18.54 15.73
N CYS A 492 2.81 -19.20 14.83
CA CYS A 492 3.25 -20.39 14.09
C CYS A 492 3.75 -20.10 12.65
N THR A 493 3.57 -18.87 12.15
CA THR A 493 4.15 -18.36 10.89
C THR A 493 5.29 -17.40 11.18
#